data_AF-A0A438WY93-F1
#
_entry.id   AF-A0A438WY93-F1
#
_cell.length_a   1.000
_cell.length_b   1.000
_cell.length_c   1.000
_cell.angle_alpha   90.00
_cell.angle_beta   90.00
_cell.angle_gamma   90.00
#
_symmetry.space_group_name_H-M   'P 1'
#
loop_
_entity.id
_entity.type
_entity.pdbx_description
1 polymer ?
#
loop_
_entity_poly.entity_id
_entity_poly.type
_entity_poly.pdbx_seq_one_letter_code
_entity_poly.pdbx_strand_id
1 'polypeptide(L)'
;LAAISQTLEDANSPMGNTLSSVPLWIMVVGAAGIALGLSLYGPKLIKTVGSEITELDKMQAFCIALSAVITVLLASQLGLPVSSTHIVVGAVFGVGFLRERLREQSRRRFARIRDNIVAAHFGEDLEEIEGFLERFDKANLKEKSLMLESLKKSKNTAIALELKKKEKKSLKKVYKEEVIKRSILKKIVTAWLVTVPVSALLGALLFVALGFIEKYF
;
A
#
# COMPACT_ATOMS: atom_id res chain seq x y z
N LEU A 1 18.26 -4.72 10.94
CA LEU A 1 18.81 -3.48 11.54
C LEU A 1 18.99 -3.62 13.04
N ALA A 2 17.97 -4.04 13.81
CA ALA A 2 18.15 -4.37 15.24
C ALA A 2 19.26 -5.39 15.51
N ALA A 3 19.29 -6.51 14.78
CA ALA A 3 20.39 -7.49 14.89
C ALA A 3 21.77 -6.91 14.50
N ILE A 4 21.82 -5.90 13.64
CA ILE A 4 23.08 -5.25 13.24
C ILE A 4 23.53 -4.25 14.30
N SER A 5 22.61 -3.49 14.91
CA SER A 5 22.99 -2.58 16.00
C SER A 5 23.41 -3.36 17.24
N GLN A 6 22.71 -4.46 17.57
CA GLN A 6 23.10 -5.37 18.66
C GLN A 6 24.51 -5.92 18.43
N THR A 7 24.83 -6.41 17.21
CA THR A 7 26.19 -6.88 16.91
C THR A 7 27.27 -5.79 16.97
N LEU A 8 26.91 -4.52 16.72
CA LEU A 8 27.85 -3.40 16.80
C LEU A 8 28.05 -2.91 18.23
N GLU A 9 27.02 -3.02 19.07
CA GLU A 9 27.06 -2.68 20.49
C GLU A 9 27.83 -3.74 21.29
N ASP A 10 27.61 -5.03 20.96
CA ASP A 10 28.36 -6.17 21.50
C ASP A 10 29.85 -6.16 21.07
N ALA A 11 30.17 -5.54 19.93
CA ALA A 11 31.55 -5.41 19.45
C ALA A 11 32.38 -4.36 20.22
N ASN A 12 31.75 -3.46 20.98
CA ASN A 12 32.41 -2.31 21.64
C ASN A 12 32.51 -2.45 23.17
N SER A 13 31.99 -3.52 23.77
CA SER A 13 32.08 -3.76 25.21
C SER A 13 33.40 -4.46 25.61
N PRO A 14 34.16 -3.95 26.60
CA PRO A 14 35.49 -4.47 26.98
C PRO A 14 35.45 -5.71 27.90
N MET A 15 34.28 -6.33 28.12
CA MET A 15 34.13 -7.52 28.95
C MET A 15 33.43 -8.65 28.20
N GLY A 16 34.22 -9.67 27.84
CA GLY A 16 33.76 -11.05 27.78
C GLY A 16 33.12 -11.51 26.47
N ASN A 17 33.95 -12.06 25.58
CA ASN A 17 33.60 -13.04 24.55
C ASN A 17 32.68 -14.16 25.09
N THR A 18 31.37 -13.94 25.17
CA THR A 18 30.39 -14.98 25.59
C THR A 18 29.18 -15.12 24.67
N LEU A 19 29.20 -14.46 23.51
CA LEU A 19 28.58 -15.02 22.31
C LEU A 19 29.72 -15.55 21.46
N SER A 20 29.90 -16.87 21.50
CA SER A 20 30.89 -17.61 20.70
C SER A 20 31.08 -16.96 19.33
N SER A 21 32.28 -16.42 19.09
CA SER A 21 32.71 -15.84 17.82
C SER A 21 32.15 -16.68 16.67
N VAL A 22 31.08 -16.19 16.03
CA VAL A 22 30.43 -16.92 14.94
C VAL A 22 31.50 -17.05 13.86
N PRO A 23 31.89 -18.28 13.49
CA PRO A 23 33.00 -18.47 12.57
C PRO A 23 32.79 -17.68 11.27
N LEU A 24 33.81 -16.96 10.83
CA LEU A 24 33.77 -16.11 9.64
C LEU A 24 33.21 -16.84 8.41
N TRP A 25 33.51 -18.14 8.27
CA TRP A 25 33.01 -18.96 7.16
C TRP A 25 31.47 -19.10 7.18
N ILE A 26 30.83 -19.18 8.35
CA ILE A 26 29.35 -19.25 8.45
C ILE A 26 28.73 -17.94 7.99
N MET A 27 29.33 -16.81 8.36
CA MET A 27 28.86 -15.49 7.93
C MET A 27 29.01 -15.31 6.42
N VAL A 28 30.14 -15.75 5.84
CA VAL A 28 30.36 -15.70 4.39
C VAL A 28 29.38 -16.60 3.63
N VAL A 29 29.17 -17.84 4.10
CA VAL A 29 28.21 -18.78 3.49
C VAL A 29 26.78 -18.24 3.61
N GLY A 30 26.40 -17.68 4.76
CA GLY A 30 25.09 -17.05 4.97
C GLY A 30 24.87 -15.84 4.07
N ALA A 31 25.86 -14.94 3.97
CA ALA A 31 25.80 -13.77 3.09
C ALA A 31 25.72 -14.19 1.61
N ALA A 32 26.52 -15.17 1.18
CA ALA A 32 26.49 -15.71 -0.17
C ALA A 32 25.14 -16.38 -0.49
N GLY A 33 24.57 -17.14 0.44
CA GLY A 33 23.26 -17.77 0.30
C GLY A 33 22.14 -16.75 0.14
N ILE A 34 22.13 -15.69 0.97
CA ILE A 34 21.15 -14.60 0.86
C ILE A 34 21.33 -13.85 -0.46
N ALA A 35 22.56 -13.53 -0.85
CA ALA A 35 22.86 -12.82 -2.11
C ALA A 35 22.40 -13.63 -3.34
N LEU A 36 22.68 -14.93 -3.38
CA LEU A 36 22.24 -15.83 -4.45
C LEU A 36 20.72 -15.97 -4.47
N GLY A 37 20.07 -16.15 -3.32
CA GLY A 37 18.61 -16.24 -3.21
C GLY A 37 17.91 -14.97 -3.71
N LEU A 38 18.43 -13.80 -3.34
CA LEU A 38 17.93 -12.50 -3.82
C LEU A 38 18.20 -12.29 -5.31
N SER A 39 19.34 -12.74 -5.84
CA SER A 39 19.65 -12.63 -7.26
C SER A 39 18.68 -13.46 -8.13
N LEU A 40 18.38 -14.69 -7.70
CA LEU A 40 17.50 -15.62 -8.44
C LEU A 40 16.02 -15.25 -8.36
N TYR A 41 15.51 -14.91 -7.17
CA TYR A 41 14.07 -14.70 -6.95
C TYR A 41 13.67 -13.24 -6.69
N GLY A 42 14.62 -12.36 -6.40
CA GLY A 42 14.38 -10.93 -6.14
C GLY A 42 13.63 -10.21 -7.26
N PRO A 43 14.04 -10.34 -8.54
CA PRO A 43 13.34 -9.68 -9.64
C PRO A 43 11.86 -10.08 -9.78
N LYS A 44 11.54 -11.36 -9.54
CA LYS A 44 10.14 -11.85 -9.55
C LYS A 44 9.35 -11.27 -8.38
N LEU A 45 9.90 -11.33 -7.16
CA LEU A 45 9.29 -10.75 -5.97
C LEU A 45 9.02 -9.25 -6.11
N ILE A 46 10.00 -8.48 -6.60
CA ILE A 46 9.85 -7.03 -6.82
C ILE A 46 8.73 -6.75 -7.83
N LYS A 47 8.65 -7.51 -8.92
CA LYS A 47 7.62 -7.34 -9.95
C LYS A 47 6.22 -7.71 -9.43
N THR A 48 6.11 -8.77 -8.63
CA THR A 48 4.83 -9.21 -8.05
C THR A 48 4.34 -8.23 -6.99
N VAL A 49 5.19 -7.85 -6.02
CA VAL A 49 4.81 -6.87 -4.99
C VAL A 49 4.53 -5.49 -5.60
N GLY A 50 5.30 -5.10 -6.61
CA GLY A 50 5.15 -3.81 -7.31
C GLY A 50 3.93 -3.70 -8.23
N SER A 51 3.47 -4.81 -8.81
CA SER A 51 2.31 -4.81 -9.71
C SER A 51 0.99 -5.23 -9.05
N GLU A 52 1.04 -6.07 -8.01
CA GLU A 52 -0.15 -6.73 -7.49
C GLU A 52 -0.83 -5.94 -6.38
N ILE A 53 -0.10 -5.15 -5.57
CA ILE A 53 -0.69 -4.51 -4.38
C ILE A 53 -1.35 -3.16 -4.69
N THR A 54 -0.82 -2.36 -5.62
CA THR A 54 -1.41 -1.09 -6.11
C THR A 54 -0.63 -0.59 -7.34
N GLU A 55 -1.28 0.10 -8.29
CA GLU A 55 -0.55 1.08 -9.11
C GLU A 55 -0.04 2.17 -8.15
N LEU A 56 1.15 1.94 -7.61
CA LEU A 56 1.83 2.84 -6.69
C LEU A 56 2.38 3.99 -7.53
N ASP A 57 1.78 5.16 -7.38
CA ASP A 57 2.44 6.39 -7.79
C ASP A 57 3.79 6.50 -7.06
N LYS A 58 4.82 7.05 -7.70
CA LYS A 58 6.19 7.12 -7.14
C LYS A 58 6.20 7.76 -5.75
N MET A 59 5.34 8.76 -5.54
CA MET A 59 5.13 9.42 -4.26
C MET A 59 4.58 8.48 -3.19
N GLN A 60 3.68 7.57 -3.56
CA GLN A 60 3.09 6.59 -2.65
C GLN A 60 4.14 5.59 -2.17
N ALA A 61 4.94 5.06 -3.09
CA ALA A 61 6.04 4.15 -2.76
C ALA A 61 7.08 4.81 -1.83
N PHE A 62 7.40 6.08 -2.08
CA PHE A 62 8.30 6.86 -1.21
C PHE A 62 7.73 7.01 0.21
N CYS A 63 6.45 7.40 0.34
CA CYS A 63 5.80 7.55 1.64
C CYS A 63 5.75 6.22 2.42
N ILE A 64 5.46 5.11 1.74
CA ILE A 64 5.45 3.77 2.34
C ILE A 64 6.85 3.41 2.87
N ALA A 65 7.88 3.59 2.04
CA ALA A 65 9.26 3.29 2.41
C ALA A 65 9.71 4.16 3.60
N LEU A 66 9.46 5.47 3.55
CA LEU A 66 9.80 6.40 4.62
C LEU A 66 9.10 6.05 5.93
N SER A 67 7.80 5.76 5.89
CA SER A 67 7.04 5.33 7.06
C SER A 67 7.63 4.05 7.67
N ALA A 68 7.95 3.05 6.84
CA ALA A 68 8.52 1.80 7.31
C ALA A 68 9.89 2.02 7.98
N VAL A 69 10.75 2.84 7.39
CA VAL A 69 12.06 3.19 7.97
C VAL A 69 11.91 3.89 9.31
N ILE A 70 11.04 4.90 9.41
CA ILE A 70 10.79 5.61 10.67
C ILE A 70 10.28 4.66 11.75
N THR A 71 9.32 3.79 11.42
CA THR A 71 8.80 2.79 12.37
C THR A 71 9.87 1.81 12.84
N VAL A 72 10.73 1.32 11.93
CA VAL A 72 11.84 0.44 12.29
C VAL A 72 12.84 1.15 13.21
N LEU A 73 13.18 2.41 12.92
CA LEU A 73 14.09 3.19 13.76
C LEU A 73 13.54 3.39 15.17
N LEU A 74 12.27 3.76 15.30
CA LEU A 74 11.60 3.92 16.59
C LEU A 74 11.53 2.60 17.37
N ALA A 75 11.14 1.51 16.71
CA ALA A 75 11.11 0.19 17.35
C ALA A 75 12.50 -0.27 17.81
N SER A 76 13.55 0.04 17.02
CA SER A 76 14.93 -0.24 17.37
C SER A 76 15.38 0.56 18.60
N GLN A 77 15.00 1.83 18.71
CA GLN A 77 15.30 2.66 19.89
C GLN A 77 14.60 2.16 21.16
N LEU A 78 13.44 1.51 21.01
CA LEU A 78 12.70 0.90 22.11
C LEU A 78 13.14 -0.53 22.44
N GLY A 79 14.10 -1.10 21.69
CA GLY A 79 14.57 -2.47 21.89
C GLY A 79 13.52 -3.56 21.59
N LEU A 80 12.45 -3.22 20.86
CA LEU A 80 11.36 -4.15 20.57
C LEU A 80 11.68 -5.02 19.33
N PRO A 81 11.62 -6.36 19.42
CA PRO A 81 11.80 -7.22 18.25
C PRO A 81 10.58 -7.09 17.33
N VAL A 82 10.75 -6.41 16.20
CA VAL A 82 9.70 -6.16 15.21
C VAL A 82 9.95 -6.84 13.88
N SER A 83 8.88 -7.30 13.24
CA SER A 83 8.93 -7.89 11.90
C SER A 83 8.87 -6.80 10.82
N SER A 84 9.92 -6.72 9.99
CA SER A 84 9.99 -5.77 8.87
C SER A 84 8.87 -5.97 7.86
N THR A 85 8.45 -7.22 7.61
CA THR A 85 7.31 -7.54 6.74
C THR A 85 6.01 -6.93 7.27
N HIS A 86 5.74 -7.06 8.57
CA HIS A 86 4.54 -6.49 9.17
C HIS A 86 4.52 -4.96 9.08
N ILE A 87 5.68 -4.32 9.28
CA ILE A 87 5.80 -2.86 9.18
C ILE A 87 5.52 -2.39 7.75
N VAL A 88 6.17 -2.99 6.75
CA VAL A 88 5.96 -2.62 5.34
C VAL A 88 4.52 -2.86 4.92
N VAL A 89 3.96 -4.03 5.24
CA VAL A 89 2.56 -4.35 4.91
C VAL A 89 1.59 -3.39 5.61
N GLY A 90 1.83 -3.04 6.88
CA GLY A 90 1.07 -2.03 7.61
C GLY A 90 1.13 -0.64 6.97
N ALA A 91 2.32 -0.20 6.54
CA ALA A 91 2.49 1.07 5.83
C ALA A 91 1.74 1.11 4.50
N VAL A 92 1.81 0.03 3.71
CA VAL A 92 1.05 -0.11 2.46
C VAL A 92 -0.45 -0.01 2.72
N PHE A 93 -0.95 -0.69 3.75
CA PHE A 93 -2.36 -0.63 4.12
C PHE A 93 -2.79 0.75 4.63
N GLY A 94 -1.97 1.41 5.45
CA GLY A 94 -2.25 2.76 5.96
C GLY A 94 -2.43 3.76 4.82
N VAL A 95 -1.50 3.77 3.86
CA VAL A 95 -1.58 4.65 2.69
C VAL A 95 -2.74 4.25 1.78
N GLY A 96 -2.98 2.95 1.58
CA GLY A 96 -4.10 2.46 0.78
C GLY A 96 -5.47 2.83 1.35
N PHE A 97 -5.65 2.73 2.67
CA PHE A 97 -6.89 3.12 3.34
C PHE A 97 -7.14 4.62 3.27
N LEU A 98 -6.08 5.44 3.46
CA LEU A 98 -6.18 6.89 3.34
C LEU A 98 -6.62 7.30 1.92
N ARG A 99 -6.03 6.69 0.89
CA ARG A 99 -6.40 6.91 -0.52
C ARG A 99 -7.88 6.58 -0.78
N GLU A 100 -8.34 5.43 -0.31
CA GLU A 100 -9.74 5.04 -0.44
C GLU A 100 -10.68 6.01 0.29
N ARG A 101 -10.33 6.49 1.50
CA ARG A 101 -11.14 7.49 2.20
C ARG A 101 -11.18 8.83 1.47
N LEU A 102 -10.04 9.30 0.94
CA LEU A 102 -9.97 10.54 0.16
C LEU A 102 -10.81 10.42 -1.13
N ARG A 103 -10.83 9.23 -1.74
CA ARG A 103 -11.66 8.93 -2.91
C ARG A 103 -13.15 8.91 -2.59
N GLU A 104 -13.55 8.19 -1.54
CA GLU A 104 -14.92 8.14 -1.05
C GLU A 104 -15.45 9.55 -0.74
N GLN A 105 -14.62 10.38 -0.08
CA GLN A 105 -14.94 11.78 0.18
C GLN A 105 -15.11 12.60 -1.10
N SER A 106 -14.25 12.38 -2.10
CA SER A 106 -14.32 13.09 -3.38
C SER A 106 -15.58 12.69 -4.16
N ARG A 107 -15.93 11.39 -4.16
CA ARG A 107 -17.18 10.87 -4.75
C ARG A 107 -18.41 11.46 -4.07
N ARG A 108 -18.46 11.48 -2.74
CA ARG A 108 -19.57 12.08 -1.98
C ARG A 108 -19.72 13.58 -2.23
N ARG A 109 -18.60 14.30 -2.37
CA ARG A 109 -18.62 15.73 -2.74
C ARG A 109 -19.21 15.93 -4.13
N PHE A 110 -18.88 15.07 -5.09
CA PHE A 110 -19.45 15.14 -6.42
C PHE A 110 -20.95 14.84 -6.44
N ALA A 111 -21.39 13.79 -5.75
CA ALA A 111 -22.81 13.48 -5.61
C ALA A 111 -23.59 14.69 -5.06
N ARG A 112 -23.09 15.35 -4.02
CA ARG A 112 -23.70 16.59 -3.50
C ARG A 112 -23.73 17.74 -4.50
N ILE A 113 -22.66 17.93 -5.28
CA ILE A 113 -22.62 19.00 -6.30
C ILE A 113 -23.63 18.69 -7.40
N ARG A 114 -23.70 17.43 -7.86
CA ARG A 114 -24.70 16.97 -8.83
C ARG A 114 -26.11 17.23 -8.31
N ASP A 115 -26.39 16.81 -7.07
CA ASP A 115 -27.72 16.94 -6.47
C ASP A 115 -28.10 18.43 -6.28
N ASN A 116 -27.15 19.29 -5.93
CA ASN A 116 -27.36 20.74 -5.87
C ASN A 116 -27.65 21.37 -7.24
N ILE A 117 -27.00 20.90 -8.30
CA ILE A 117 -27.23 21.37 -9.68
C ILE A 117 -28.63 20.93 -10.13
N VAL A 118 -28.97 19.66 -9.95
CA VAL A 118 -30.30 19.12 -10.30
C VAL A 118 -31.41 19.84 -9.52
N ALA A 119 -31.20 20.12 -8.22
CA ALA A 119 -32.18 20.86 -7.42
C ALA A 119 -32.31 22.35 -7.81
N ALA A 120 -31.25 22.95 -8.39
CA ALA A 120 -31.26 24.34 -8.84
C ALA A 120 -31.89 24.52 -10.24
N HIS A 121 -31.99 23.45 -11.03
CA HIS A 121 -32.58 23.48 -12.38
C HIS A 121 -33.84 22.61 -12.45
N PHE A 122 -35.02 23.24 -12.24
CA PHE A 122 -36.34 22.64 -12.49
C PHE A 122 -36.87 23.10 -13.85
N GLY A 123 -36.89 22.23 -14.88
CA GLY A 123 -37.42 22.56 -16.22
C GLY A 123 -36.99 21.59 -17.34
N GLU A 124 -37.46 21.85 -18.57
CA GLU A 124 -37.43 21.01 -19.80
C GLU A 124 -36.05 20.43 -20.23
N ASP A 125 -34.94 20.80 -19.58
CA ASP A 125 -33.57 20.39 -19.95
C ASP A 125 -32.96 19.31 -19.00
N LEU A 126 -33.75 18.73 -18.09
CA LEU A 126 -33.26 17.77 -17.08
C LEU A 126 -32.62 16.51 -17.69
N GLU A 127 -33.23 15.97 -18.76
CA GLU A 127 -32.72 14.77 -19.46
C GLU A 127 -31.36 15.03 -20.13
N GLU A 128 -31.12 16.25 -20.64
CA GLU A 128 -29.88 16.59 -21.32
C GLU A 128 -28.73 16.79 -20.33
N ILE A 129 -29.04 17.37 -19.15
CA ILE A 129 -28.10 17.56 -18.03
C ILE A 129 -27.75 16.21 -17.39
N GLU A 130 -28.73 15.34 -17.11
CA GLU A 130 -28.48 14.00 -16.59
C GLU A 130 -27.67 13.15 -17.59
N GLY A 131 -28.04 13.19 -18.87
CA GLY A 131 -27.29 12.50 -19.92
C GLY A 131 -25.85 13.00 -20.05
N PHE A 132 -25.61 14.31 -19.92
CA PHE A 132 -24.26 14.86 -19.87
C PHE A 132 -23.51 14.40 -18.62
N LEU A 133 -24.13 14.45 -17.44
CA LEU A 133 -23.52 14.03 -16.18
C LEU A 133 -23.17 12.54 -16.17
N GLU A 134 -23.99 11.69 -16.79
CA GLU A 134 -23.75 10.25 -16.87
C GLU A 134 -22.61 9.91 -17.84
N ARG A 135 -22.58 10.56 -19.02
CA ARG A 135 -21.45 10.47 -19.97
C ARG A 135 -20.17 11.02 -19.34
N PHE A 136 -20.31 12.13 -18.62
CA PHE A 136 -19.21 12.74 -17.90
C PHE A 136 -18.71 11.81 -16.80
N ASP A 137 -19.57 11.11 -16.06
CA ASP A 137 -19.15 10.16 -15.02
C ASP A 137 -18.38 8.97 -15.59
N LYS A 138 -18.84 8.41 -16.72
CA LYS A 138 -18.24 7.24 -17.40
C LYS A 138 -16.92 7.55 -18.14
N ALA A 139 -16.64 8.81 -18.48
CA ALA A 139 -15.47 9.21 -19.25
C ALA A 139 -14.14 9.12 -18.46
N ASN A 140 -13.02 8.91 -19.19
CA ASN A 140 -11.68 8.90 -18.61
C ASN A 140 -11.22 10.30 -18.16
N LEU A 141 -10.16 10.39 -17.36
CA LEU A 141 -9.60 11.64 -16.82
C LEU A 141 -9.31 12.73 -17.88
N LYS A 142 -8.75 12.31 -19.02
CA LYS A 142 -8.37 13.17 -20.14
C LYS A 142 -9.61 13.59 -20.94
N GLU A 143 -10.54 12.67 -21.18
CA GLU A 143 -11.85 12.91 -21.80
C GLU A 143 -12.71 13.87 -20.97
N LYS A 144 -12.75 13.71 -19.65
CA LYS A 144 -13.42 14.64 -18.72
C LYS A 144 -12.89 16.06 -18.87
N SER A 145 -11.56 16.21 -19.01
CA SER A 145 -10.96 17.53 -19.21
C SER A 145 -11.32 18.16 -20.57
N LEU A 146 -11.37 17.34 -21.62
CA LEU A 146 -11.79 17.72 -22.98
C LEU A 146 -13.28 18.08 -23.04
N MET A 147 -14.14 17.33 -22.34
CA MET A 147 -15.57 17.62 -22.21
C MET A 147 -15.81 18.95 -21.48
N LEU A 148 -15.04 19.26 -20.43
CA LEU A 148 -15.12 20.56 -19.76
C LEU A 148 -14.59 21.71 -20.63
N GLU A 149 -13.66 21.41 -21.55
CA GLU A 149 -13.08 22.38 -22.48
C GLU A 149 -13.98 22.63 -23.70
N SER A 150 -14.66 21.60 -24.22
CA SER A 150 -15.67 21.75 -25.26
C SER A 150 -16.86 22.57 -24.77
N LEU A 151 -17.26 22.39 -23.51
CA LEU A 151 -18.23 23.25 -22.82
C LEU A 151 -17.78 24.71 -22.64
N LYS A 152 -16.47 24.98 -22.72
CA LYS A 152 -15.93 26.35 -22.72
C LYS A 152 -15.97 26.99 -24.11
N LYS A 153 -15.94 26.18 -25.17
CA LYS A 153 -15.76 26.62 -26.56
C LYS A 153 -17.09 26.74 -27.32
N SER A 154 -18.10 25.94 -26.95
CA SER A 154 -19.46 26.08 -27.48
C SER A 154 -20.16 27.29 -26.84
N LYS A 155 -20.55 28.28 -27.67
CA LYS A 155 -21.30 29.48 -27.24
C LYS A 155 -22.83 29.31 -27.23
N ASN A 156 -23.34 28.20 -27.75
CA ASN A 156 -24.74 27.75 -27.63
C ASN A 156 -24.72 26.49 -26.74
N THR A 157 -25.52 26.30 -25.70
CA THR A 157 -26.76 26.96 -25.23
C THR A 157 -26.87 26.59 -23.74
N ALA A 158 -27.39 27.46 -22.86
CA ALA A 158 -27.76 27.23 -21.44
C ALA A 158 -26.70 26.62 -20.47
N ILE A 159 -26.17 25.43 -20.73
CA ILE A 159 -25.27 24.60 -19.90
C ILE A 159 -23.93 25.30 -19.61
N ALA A 160 -23.43 26.14 -20.51
CA ALA A 160 -22.16 26.85 -20.37
C ALA A 160 -22.21 28.01 -19.36
N LEU A 161 -23.42 28.55 -19.09
CA LEU A 161 -23.64 29.76 -18.28
C LEU A 161 -23.83 29.48 -16.78
N GLU A 162 -24.19 28.26 -16.37
CA GLU A 162 -24.57 27.98 -14.98
C GLU A 162 -23.51 27.28 -14.13
N LEU A 163 -22.45 26.72 -14.71
CA LEU A 163 -21.33 26.21 -13.92
C LEU A 163 -20.41 27.37 -13.50
N LYS A 164 -20.70 27.94 -12.33
CA LYS A 164 -19.90 28.99 -11.67
C LYS A 164 -18.44 28.53 -11.67
N LYS A 165 -17.47 29.42 -11.96
CA LYS A 165 -16.01 29.09 -12.05
C LYS A 165 -15.47 28.23 -10.88
N LYS A 166 -16.15 28.23 -9.72
CA LYS A 166 -15.88 27.36 -8.54
C LYS A 166 -16.21 25.88 -8.77
N GLU A 167 -17.30 25.54 -9.45
CA GLU A 167 -17.76 24.16 -9.69
C GLU A 167 -16.90 23.45 -10.72
N LYS A 168 -16.48 24.15 -11.77
CA LYS A 168 -15.49 23.63 -12.74
C LYS A 168 -14.15 23.28 -12.07
N LYS A 169 -13.78 23.98 -10.99
CA LYS A 169 -12.54 23.74 -10.23
C LYS A 169 -12.68 22.57 -9.23
N SER A 170 -13.88 22.32 -8.70
CA SER A 170 -14.14 21.19 -7.79
C SER A 170 -14.29 19.87 -8.55
N LEU A 171 -14.94 19.88 -9.72
CA LEU A 171 -15.04 18.75 -10.65
C LEU A 171 -13.67 18.19 -11.06
N LYS A 172 -12.73 19.09 -11.42
CA LYS A 172 -11.37 18.71 -11.86
C LYS A 172 -10.51 18.12 -10.73
N LYS A 173 -10.88 18.34 -9.47
CA LYS A 173 -10.12 17.92 -8.27
C LYS A 173 -10.57 16.57 -7.72
N VAL A 174 -11.77 16.12 -8.06
CA VAL A 174 -12.38 14.86 -7.58
C VAL A 174 -11.94 13.65 -8.42
N TYR A 175 -11.65 13.84 -9.69
CA TYR A 175 -11.32 12.76 -10.60
C TYR A 175 -9.81 12.66 -10.78
N LYS A 176 -9.15 12.07 -9.79
CA LYS A 176 -7.88 11.38 -9.99
C LYS A 176 -7.90 10.18 -9.06
N GLU A 177 -7.52 9.02 -9.59
CA GLU A 177 -7.12 7.79 -8.89
C GLU A 177 -8.05 6.56 -8.94
N GLU A 178 -7.37 5.47 -9.30
CA GLU A 178 -7.87 4.12 -9.51
C GLU A 178 -7.96 3.30 -8.21
N VAL A 179 -8.63 2.14 -8.31
CA VAL A 179 -9.13 1.28 -7.22
C VAL A 179 -8.04 0.41 -6.58
N ILE A 180 -8.06 0.28 -5.26
CA ILE A 180 -7.31 -0.78 -4.54
C ILE A 180 -8.24 -1.98 -4.32
N LYS A 181 -7.83 -3.17 -4.77
CA LYS A 181 -8.59 -4.41 -4.61
C LYS A 181 -8.48 -4.93 -3.17
N ARG A 182 -9.57 -4.88 -2.42
CA ARG A 182 -9.69 -5.37 -1.02
C ARG A 182 -9.42 -6.88 -0.84
N SER A 183 -9.24 -7.64 -1.92
CA SER A 183 -9.03 -9.10 -1.85
C SER A 183 -7.63 -9.52 -1.41
N ILE A 184 -6.61 -8.69 -1.65
CA ILE A 184 -5.22 -9.00 -1.30
C ILE A 184 -5.00 -8.91 0.20
N LEU A 185 -5.64 -7.94 0.86
CA LEU A 185 -5.65 -7.80 2.31
C LEU A 185 -6.10 -9.09 2.99
N LYS A 186 -7.24 -9.65 2.54
CA LYS A 186 -7.79 -10.88 3.12
C LYS A 186 -6.84 -12.06 2.94
N LYS A 187 -6.20 -12.19 1.77
CA LYS A 187 -5.24 -13.26 1.50
C LYS A 187 -4.02 -13.23 2.42
N ILE A 188 -3.45 -12.04 2.67
CA ILE A 188 -2.26 -11.89 3.53
C ILE A 188 -2.60 -12.24 4.98
N VAL A 189 -3.73 -11.74 5.50
CA VAL A 189 -4.14 -12.02 6.88
C VAL A 189 -4.45 -13.50 7.09
N THR A 190 -5.16 -14.14 6.16
CA THR A 190 -5.43 -15.58 6.23
C THR A 190 -4.14 -16.39 6.16
N ALA A 191 -3.17 -16.00 5.33
CA ALA A 191 -1.88 -16.67 5.28
C ALA A 191 -1.18 -16.62 6.64
N TRP A 192 -1.05 -15.46 7.28
CA TRP A 192 -0.41 -15.35 8.59
C TRP A 192 -1.10 -16.16 9.69
N LEU A 193 -2.43 -16.14 9.69
CA LEU A 193 -3.23 -16.87 10.66
C LEU A 193 -3.09 -18.39 10.54
N VAL A 194 -2.76 -18.89 9.35
CA VAL A 194 -2.50 -20.31 9.10
C VAL A 194 -1.02 -20.66 9.28
N THR A 195 -0.10 -19.83 8.80
CA THR A 195 1.34 -20.16 8.81
C THR A 195 1.91 -20.18 10.21
N VAL A 196 1.50 -19.27 11.10
CA VAL A 196 2.08 -19.18 12.46
C VAL A 196 1.76 -20.45 13.29
N PRO A 197 0.51 -20.92 13.38
CA PRO A 197 0.19 -22.17 14.08
C PRO A 197 0.83 -23.40 13.44
N VAL A 198 0.86 -23.46 12.10
CA VAL A 198 1.48 -24.59 11.39
C VAL A 198 2.97 -24.68 11.68
N SER A 199 3.69 -23.56 11.66
CA SER A 199 5.10 -23.53 12.03
C SER A 199 5.34 -23.92 13.50
N ALA A 200 4.45 -23.51 14.41
CA ALA A 200 4.54 -23.90 15.81
C ALA A 200 4.35 -25.42 16.00
N LEU A 201 3.35 -26.01 15.34
CA LEU A 201 3.10 -27.46 15.37
C LEU A 201 4.25 -28.26 14.76
N LEU A 202 4.78 -27.83 13.62
CA LEU A 202 5.93 -28.48 13.00
C LEU A 202 7.17 -28.41 13.89
N GLY A 203 7.44 -27.27 14.53
CA GLY A 203 8.53 -27.13 15.49
C GLY A 203 8.38 -28.10 16.67
N ALA A 204 7.18 -28.20 17.24
CA ALA A 204 6.89 -29.13 18.33
C ALA A 204 7.07 -30.60 17.91
N LEU A 205 6.59 -30.98 16.72
CA LEU A 205 6.75 -32.33 16.18
C LEU A 205 8.20 -32.71 15.93
N LEU A 206 8.98 -31.80 15.33
CA LEU A 206 10.41 -32.02 15.10
C LEU A 206 11.18 -32.17 16.41
N PHE A 207 10.84 -31.39 17.43
CA PHE A 207 11.45 -31.50 18.75
C PHE A 207 11.19 -32.87 19.39
N VAL A 208 9.94 -33.34 19.35
CA VAL A 208 9.58 -34.68 19.87
C VAL A 208 10.27 -35.80 19.08
N ALA A 209 10.36 -35.67 17.75
CA ALA A 209 11.03 -36.65 16.90
C ALA A 209 12.53 -36.74 17.20
N LEU A 210 13.21 -35.60 17.37
CA LEU A 210 14.63 -35.56 17.75
C LEU A 210 14.86 -36.16 19.13
N GLY A 211 14.03 -35.82 20.12
CA GLY A 211 14.13 -36.40 21.47
C GLY A 211 13.84 -37.90 21.49
N PHE A 212 13.01 -38.41 20.58
CA PHE A 212 12.82 -39.86 20.40
C PHE A 212 14.08 -40.50 19.80
N ILE A 213 14.66 -39.91 18.76
CA ILE A 213 15.89 -40.43 18.13
C ILE A 213 17.05 -40.49 19.13
N GLU A 214 17.28 -39.43 19.91
CA GLU A 214 18.33 -39.36 20.94
C GLU A 214 18.12 -40.36 22.09
N LYS A 215 16.89 -40.84 22.30
CA LYS A 215 16.60 -41.84 23.33
C LYS A 215 16.82 -43.28 22.86
N TYR A 216 16.81 -43.52 21.55
CA TYR A 216 16.91 -44.86 20.94
C TYR A 216 18.26 -45.13 20.26
N PHE A 217 19.14 -44.13 20.18
CA PHE A 217 20.52 -44.21 19.68
C PHE A 217 21.48 -43.69 20.75
#